data_AF-A0A9W7KMZ0-F1
#
_entry.id   AF-A0A9W7KMZ0-F1
#
_cell.length_a   1.000
_cell.length_b   1.000
_cell.length_c   1.000
_cell.angle_alpha   90.00
_cell.angle_beta   90.00
_cell.angle_gamma   90.00
#
_symmetry.space_group_name_H-M   'P 1'
#
loop_
_entity.id
_entity.type
_entity.pdbx_description
1 polymer ?
#
loop_
_entity_poly.entity_id
_entity_poly.type
_entity_poly.pdbx_seq_one_letter_code
_entity_poly.pdbx_strand_id
1 'polypeptide(L)' 'TSTLRWEEMDGAEGYKGATVHCDIDGNGSIDASMTFAGKSVGAMTITTGTMGDQNYIAFISL' A
#
# COMPACT_ATOMS: atom_id res chain seq x y z
N THR A 1 -11.36 12.46 2.12
CA THR A 1 -11.60 11.19 1.39
C THR A 1 -10.37 10.35 1.56
N SER A 2 -10.52 9.07 1.88
CA SER A 2 -9.36 8.18 2.02
C SER A 2 -8.65 8.00 0.68
N THR A 3 -7.31 7.86 0.73
CA THR A 3 -6.49 7.69 -0.47
C THR A 3 -5.39 6.65 -0.26
N LEU A 4 -4.96 6.04 -1.36
CA LEU A 4 -3.84 5.13 -1.43
C LEU A 4 -2.95 5.55 -2.60
N ARG A 5 -1.65 5.74 -2.35
CA ARG A 5 -0.67 6.04 -3.40
C ARG A 5 0.53 5.10 -3.29
N TRP A 6 1.06 4.72 -4.44
CA TRP A 6 2.31 3.98 -4.54
C TRP A 6 3.49 4.93 -4.74
N GLU A 7 4.62 4.59 -4.17
CA GLU A 7 5.89 5.29 -4.32
C GLU A 7 7.01 4.28 -4.60
N GLU A 8 7.84 4.59 -5.60
CA GLU A 8 8.97 3.76 -6.00
C GLU A 8 10.16 3.99 -5.07
N MET A 9 10.87 2.92 -4.71
CA MET A 9 12.14 2.95 -3.97
C MET A 9 12.10 3.67 -2.60
N ASP A 10 10.92 3.83 -2.01
CA ASP A 10 10.77 4.30 -0.63
C ASP A 10 10.88 3.14 0.38
N GLY A 11 10.86 3.45 1.68
CA GLY A 11 11.06 2.53 2.79
C GLY A 11 12.38 2.76 3.51
N ALA A 12 12.57 2.05 4.62
CA ALA A 12 13.82 2.12 5.39
C ALA A 12 15.02 1.64 4.54
N GLU A 13 16.20 2.20 4.82
CA GLU A 13 17.43 1.79 4.14
C GLU A 13 17.67 0.27 4.28
N GLY A 14 18.05 -0.39 3.19
CA GLY A 14 18.14 -1.86 3.12
C GLY A 14 16.81 -2.60 2.86
N TYR A 15 15.67 -1.92 2.96
CA TYR A 15 14.33 -2.48 2.72
C TYR A 15 13.51 -1.70 1.68
N LYS A 16 14.18 -0.89 0.85
CA LYS A 16 13.53 -0.08 -0.19
C LYS A 16 12.80 -0.94 -1.22
N GLY A 17 11.71 -0.42 -1.76
CA GLY A 17 10.92 -1.06 -2.81
C GLY A 17 9.60 -0.34 -3.04
N ALA A 18 8.62 -1.07 -3.57
CA ALA A 18 7.27 -0.58 -3.77
C ALA A 18 6.64 -0.29 -2.42
N THR A 19 6.41 0.98 -2.13
CA THR A 19 5.82 1.42 -0.87
C THR A 19 4.43 1.98 -1.13
N VAL A 20 3.46 1.51 -0.37
CA VAL A 20 2.13 2.10 -0.34
C VAL A 20 2.02 3.05 0.85
N HIS A 21 1.49 4.25 0.61
CA HIS A 21 1.08 5.19 1.64
C HIS A 21 -0.43 5.34 1.63
N CYS A 22 -1.04 5.25 2.81
CA CYS A 22 -2.48 5.33 3.00
C CYS A 22 -2.85 6.53 3.88
N ASP A 23 -3.80 7.32 3.40
CA ASP A 23 -4.61 8.24 4.20
C ASP A 23 -5.95 7.54 4.44
N ILE A 24 -6.12 6.97 5.63
CA ILE A 24 -7.22 6.08 5.99
C ILE A 24 -8.43 6.88 6.46
N ASP A 25 -8.20 7.91 7.27
CA ASP A 25 -9.28 8.78 7.78
C ASP A 25 -9.64 9.93 6.82
N GLY A 26 -8.82 10.17 5.80
CA GLY A 26 -9.05 11.19 4.77
C GLY A 26 -8.65 12.59 5.21
N ASN A 27 -7.74 12.73 6.19
CA ASN A 27 -7.26 13.99 6.74
C ASN A 27 -6.11 14.63 5.94
N GLY A 28 -5.61 13.95 4.91
CA GLY A 28 -4.50 14.41 4.06
C GLY A 28 -3.11 14.04 4.58
N SER A 29 -3.00 13.33 5.70
CA SER A 29 -1.75 12.82 6.26
C SER A 29 -1.60 11.32 5.98
N ILE A 30 -0.38 10.82 6.11
CA ILE A 30 -0.11 9.40 5.97
C ILE A 30 -0.36 8.74 7.33
N ASP A 31 -1.37 7.87 7.39
CA ASP A 31 -1.69 7.09 8.58
C ASP A 31 -0.89 5.79 8.64
N ALA A 32 -0.67 5.18 7.48
CA ALA A 32 0.04 3.91 7.37
C ALA A 32 0.93 3.87 6.13
N SER A 33 2.08 3.20 6.26
CA SER A 33 2.97 2.89 5.14
C SER A 33 3.40 1.43 5.19
N MET A 34 3.52 0.79 4.03
CA MET A 34 4.01 -0.58 3.91
C MET A 34 4.91 -0.71 2.69
N THR A 35 6.12 -1.22 2.89
CA THR A 35 7.10 -1.44 1.81
C THR A 35 7.21 -2.92 1.49
N PHE A 36 7.09 -3.24 0.20
CA PHE A 36 7.43 -4.55 -0.36
C PHE A 36 8.86 -4.48 -0.90
N ALA A 37 9.83 -4.84 -0.05
CA ALA A 37 11.25 -4.69 -0.35
C ALA A 37 11.66 -5.39 -1.66
N GLY A 38 12.45 -4.69 -2.48
CA GLY A 38 12.95 -5.20 -3.76
C GLY A 38 11.92 -5.36 -4.88
N LYS A 39 10.64 -5.01 -4.65
CA LYS A 39 9.61 -4.96 -5.69
C LYS A 39 9.55 -3.57 -6.32
N SER A 40 9.26 -3.49 -7.61
CA SER A 40 8.82 -2.25 -8.26
C SER A 40 7.32 -2.07 -8.07
N VAL A 41 6.81 -0.84 -8.16
CA VAL A 41 5.37 -0.57 -8.05
C VAL A 41 4.59 -1.32 -9.12
N GLY A 42 5.13 -1.41 -10.34
CA GLY A 42 4.51 -2.15 -11.45
C GLY A 42 4.41 -3.67 -11.22
N ALA A 43 5.12 -4.23 -10.24
CA ALA A 43 5.01 -5.64 -9.84
C ALA A 43 3.96 -5.87 -8.75
N MET A 44 3.28 -4.81 -8.29
CA MET A 44 2.26 -4.88 -7.25
C MET A 44 0.91 -4.44 -7.81
N THR A 45 -0.16 -5.05 -7.29
CA THR A 45 -1.52 -4.58 -7.52
C THR A 45 -2.34 -4.68 -6.24
N ILE A 46 -3.52 -4.05 -6.25
CA ILE A 46 -4.47 -4.11 -5.14
C ILE A 46 -5.81 -4.64 -5.63
N THR A 47 -6.49 -5.37 -4.76
CA THR A 47 -7.90 -5.68 -4.91
C THR A 47 -8.62 -5.43 -3.61
N THR A 48 -9.90 -5.12 -3.67
CA THR A 48 -10.76 -5.01 -2.51
C THR A 48 -11.80 -6.11 -2.54
N GLY A 49 -12.25 -6.51 -1.36
CA GLY A 49 -13.27 -7.53 -1.24
C GLY A 49 -13.90 -7.55 0.13
N THR A 50 -14.83 -8.48 0.28
CA THR A 50 -15.58 -8.69 1.52
C THR A 50 -15.57 -10.18 1.84
N MET A 51 -15.23 -10.52 3.09
CA MET A 51 -15.30 -11.87 3.62
C MET A 51 -16.22 -11.87 4.84
N GLY A 52 -17.41 -12.46 4.69
CA GLY A 52 -18.48 -12.30 5.68
C GLY A 52 -18.88 -10.83 5.80
N ASP A 53 -18.78 -10.27 7.01
CA ASP A 53 -19.08 -8.86 7.30
C ASP A 53 -17.80 -7.99 7.36
N GLN A 54 -16.64 -8.53 7.00
CA GLN A 54 -15.36 -7.81 7.04
C GLN A 54 -14.92 -7.41 5.63
N ASN A 55 -14.67 -6.10 5.45
CA ASN A 55 -14.07 -5.57 4.23
C ASN A 55 -12.54 -5.63 4.32
N TYR A 56 -11.88 -5.89 3.20
CA TYR A 56 -10.42 -5.93 3.13
C TYR A 56 -9.87 -5.26 1.87
N ILE A 57 -8.59 -4.90 1.96
CA ILE A 57 -7.71 -4.57 0.83
C ILE A 57 -6.62 -5.65 0.81
N ALA A 58 -6.43 -6.29 -0.33
CA ALA A 58 -5.35 -7.26 -0.53
C ALA A 58 -4.29 -6.67 -1.46
N PHE A 59 -3.03 -6.78 -1.05
CA PHE A 59 -1.86 -6.46 -1.85
C PHE A 59 -1.35 -7.74 -2.49
N ILE A 60 -1.18 -7.71 -3.81
CA ILE A 60 -0.83 -8.88 -4.61
C ILE A 60 0.46 -8.57 -5.37
N SER A 61 1.46 -9.44 -5.25
CA SER A 61 2.60 -9.47 -6.18
C SER A 61 2.17 -10.21 -7.44
N LEU A 62 2.45 -9.58 -8.59
CA LEU A 62 2.31 -10.20 -9.91
C LEU A 62 3.49 -11.12 -10.22
#